data_AF-A0A194WUI8-F1
#
_entry.id   AF-A0A194WUI8-F1
#
_cell.length_a   1.000
_cell.length_b   1.000
_cell.length_c   1.000
_cell.angle_alpha   90.00
_cell.angle_beta   90.00
_cell.angle_gamma   90.00
#
_symmetry.space_group_name_H-M   'P 1'
#
loop_
_entity.id
_entity.type
_entity.pdbx_description
1 polymer ?
#
loop_
_entity_poly.entity_id
_entity_poly.type
_entity_poly.pdbx_seq_one_letter_code
_entity_poly.pdbx_strand_id
1 'polypeptide(L)'
;MPPAKNTSSSSSKTTNNGSSTKATSTTQPDDKSYNSFYKEGGWGNMKNFAESHGLRLDKHEDIEEAKAIRDGYREQDQRAWEEAQAAKGGKN
;
A
#
# COMPACT_ATOMS: atom_id res chain seq x y z
N MET A 1 56.09 -11.69 5.48
CA MET A 1 54.83 -11.03 5.89
C MET A 1 53.79 -11.31 4.81
N PRO A 2 52.63 -11.94 5.09
CA PRO A 2 51.59 -12.18 4.09
C PRO A 2 50.66 -10.96 3.90
N PRO A 3 50.09 -10.72 2.70
CA PRO A 3 49.22 -9.59 2.42
C PRO A 3 47.81 -9.74 3.02
N ALA A 4 47.21 -8.59 3.37
CA ALA A 4 45.92 -8.45 4.03
C ALA A 4 44.75 -9.00 3.19
N LYS A 5 43.84 -9.71 3.85
CA LYS A 5 42.54 -10.14 3.31
C LYS A 5 41.57 -8.97 3.38
N ASN A 6 41.19 -8.40 2.23
CA ASN A 6 40.07 -7.46 2.15
C ASN A 6 38.75 -8.20 2.40
N THR A 7 38.20 -8.03 3.59
CA THR A 7 36.80 -8.32 3.92
C THR A 7 36.00 -7.02 3.93
N SER A 8 35.21 -6.80 2.90
CA SER A 8 34.12 -5.81 2.92
C SER A 8 33.03 -6.35 1.99
N SER A 9 32.20 -7.27 2.47
CA SER A 9 30.88 -6.99 3.06
C SER A 9 29.99 -6.10 2.17
N SER A 10 29.05 -6.78 1.49
CA SER A 10 27.64 -6.38 1.38
C SER A 10 27.32 -4.93 1.02
N SER A 11 26.98 -4.69 -0.25
CA SER A 11 25.70 -4.02 -0.54
C SER A 11 25.20 -4.41 -1.94
N SER A 12 24.32 -5.40 -1.98
CA SER A 12 23.46 -5.67 -3.12
C SER A 12 22.47 -4.52 -3.25
N LYS A 13 22.77 -3.54 -4.10
CA LYS A 13 21.83 -2.50 -4.51
C LYS A 13 21.60 -2.62 -6.03
N THR A 14 20.86 -3.64 -6.42
CA THR A 14 20.25 -3.69 -7.75
C THR A 14 18.77 -3.44 -7.59
N THR A 15 18.41 -2.20 -7.88
CA THR A 15 17.07 -1.62 -7.97
C THR A 15 16.26 -2.34 -9.04
N ASN A 16 15.45 -3.32 -8.66
CA ASN A 16 14.40 -3.84 -9.52
C ASN A 16 13.14 -2.99 -9.34
N ASN A 17 13.11 -1.82 -9.99
CA ASN A 17 11.89 -1.02 -10.09
C ASN A 17 11.08 -1.49 -11.31
N GLY A 18 10.53 -2.71 -11.20
CA GLY A 18 9.51 -3.22 -12.12
C GLY A 18 8.15 -3.11 -11.46
N SER A 19 7.37 -2.07 -11.76
CA SER A 19 5.95 -2.09 -11.44
C SER A 19 5.17 -1.16 -12.37
N SER A 20 4.91 -1.68 -13.56
CA SER A 20 3.81 -1.23 -14.42
C SER A 20 3.18 -2.48 -15.02
N THR A 21 2.69 -3.36 -14.15
CA THR A 21 1.63 -4.27 -14.49
C THR A 21 0.46 -3.92 -13.60
N LYS A 22 -0.61 -3.49 -14.26
CA LYS A 22 -1.95 -3.30 -13.73
C LYS A 22 -2.42 -4.65 -13.18
N ALA A 23 -1.95 -5.01 -11.99
CA ALA A 23 -2.35 -6.24 -11.34
C ALA A 23 -3.79 -6.05 -10.90
N THR A 24 -4.71 -6.62 -11.66
CA THR A 24 -6.05 -7.00 -11.19
C THR A 24 -5.82 -8.00 -10.05
N SER A 25 -5.51 -7.46 -8.88
CA SER A 25 -5.09 -8.24 -7.73
C SER A 25 -6.34 -8.92 -7.19
N THR A 26 -6.47 -10.22 -7.44
CA THR A 26 -7.36 -11.15 -6.72
C THR A 26 -7.02 -11.20 -5.22
N THR A 27 -6.01 -10.45 -4.76
CA THR A 27 -5.58 -10.31 -3.39
C THR A 27 -6.63 -9.58 -2.55
N GLN A 28 -6.92 -10.15 -1.37
CA GLN A 28 -7.84 -9.58 -0.39
C GLN A 28 -7.41 -8.13 -0.05
N PRO A 29 -8.37 -7.19 0.07
CA PRO A 29 -8.10 -5.81 0.46
C PRO A 29 -7.26 -5.67 1.73
N ASP A 30 -7.40 -6.61 2.66
CA ASP A 30 -6.63 -6.64 3.91
C ASP A 30 -5.12 -6.91 3.68
N ASP A 31 -4.77 -7.73 2.69
CA ASP A 31 -3.39 -8.04 2.29
C ASP A 31 -2.73 -6.89 1.48
N LYS A 32 -3.51 -5.91 1.01
CA LYS A 32 -2.94 -4.77 0.27
C LYS A 32 -2.13 -3.92 1.24
N SER A 33 -0.92 -3.51 0.87
CA SER A 33 -0.16 -2.53 1.67
C SER A 33 -0.84 -1.16 1.64
N TYR A 34 -0.73 -0.37 2.72
CA TYR A 34 -1.21 1.02 2.75
C TYR A 34 -0.66 1.86 1.58
N ASN A 35 0.56 1.60 1.15
CA ASN A 35 1.16 2.29 0.00
C ASN A 35 0.44 1.95 -1.32
N SER A 36 -0.05 0.72 -1.46
CA SER A 36 -0.83 0.30 -2.63
C SER A 36 -2.19 0.99 -2.66
N PHE A 37 -2.85 1.14 -1.50
CA PHE A 37 -4.12 1.86 -1.40
C PHE A 37 -4.01 3.31 -1.90
N TYR A 38 -3.02 4.05 -1.44
CA TYR A 38 -2.82 5.44 -1.90
C TYR A 38 -2.53 5.52 -3.40
N LYS A 39 -1.80 4.54 -3.94
CA LYS A 39 -1.51 4.48 -5.37
C LYS A 39 -2.74 4.13 -6.22
N GLU A 40 -3.56 3.17 -5.79
CA GLU A 40 -4.79 2.79 -6.50
C GLU A 40 -5.81 3.93 -6.51
N GLY A 41 -5.95 4.66 -5.40
CA GLY A 41 -6.84 5.82 -5.31
C GLY A 41 -6.30 7.11 -5.93
N GLY A 42 -5.10 7.08 -6.52
CA GLY A 42 -4.52 8.23 -7.23
C GLY A 42 -3.86 9.29 -6.36
N TRP A 43 -3.86 9.14 -5.03
CA TRP A 43 -3.18 10.06 -4.11
C TRP A 43 -1.66 9.87 -4.09
N GLY A 44 -1.19 8.65 -4.33
CA GLY A 44 0.22 8.26 -4.30
C GLY A 44 0.77 8.07 -2.89
N ASN A 45 0.49 8.99 -1.95
CA ASN A 45 0.98 8.96 -0.57
C ASN A 45 -0.07 9.45 0.44
N MET A 46 0.13 9.12 1.73
CA MET A 46 -0.74 9.57 2.84
C MET A 46 -0.88 11.10 2.94
N LYS A 47 0.18 11.86 2.62
CA LYS A 47 0.14 13.32 2.64
C LYS A 47 -0.85 13.89 1.61
N ASN A 48 -0.79 13.42 0.38
CA ASN A 48 -1.70 13.85 -0.68
C ASN A 48 -3.14 13.38 -0.41
N PHE A 49 -3.29 12.21 0.21
CA PHE A 49 -4.59 11.70 0.65
C PHE A 49 -5.20 12.62 1.72
N ALA A 50 -4.45 12.92 2.77
CA ALA A 50 -4.89 13.84 3.82
C ALA A 50 -5.21 15.24 3.27
N GLU A 51 -4.34 15.79 2.43
CA GLU A 51 -4.57 17.08 1.77
C GLU A 51 -5.82 17.07 0.87
N SER A 52 -6.10 15.95 0.18
CA SER A 52 -7.32 15.76 -0.60
C SER A 52 -8.59 15.75 0.25
N HIS A 53 -8.47 15.39 1.54
CA HIS A 53 -9.56 15.44 2.51
C HIS A 53 -9.57 16.74 3.33
N GLY A 54 -8.69 17.70 3.01
CA GLY A 54 -8.58 18.97 3.73
C GLY A 54 -7.78 18.91 5.04
N LEU A 55 -7.16 17.77 5.34
CA LEU A 55 -6.32 17.58 6.51
C LEU A 55 -4.89 18.04 6.20
N ARG A 56 -4.36 18.88 7.08
CA ARG A 56 -2.95 19.28 7.04
C ARG A 56 -2.24 18.38 8.05
N LEU A 57 -1.41 17.44 7.60
CA LEU A 57 -0.65 16.52 8.48
C LEU A 57 0.38 17.21 9.40
N ASP A 58 0.16 18.48 9.76
CA ASP A 58 0.94 19.27 10.71
C ASP A 58 0.64 18.88 12.16
N LYS A 59 -0.60 18.46 12.47
CA LYS A 59 -0.95 17.99 13.82
C LYS A 59 -1.09 16.49 13.89
N HIS A 60 -0.89 15.95 15.08
CA HIS A 60 -1.09 14.52 15.33
C HIS A 60 -2.54 14.09 15.11
N GLU A 61 -3.49 14.95 15.51
CA GLU A 61 -4.94 14.75 15.31
C GLU A 61 -5.27 14.54 13.82
N ASP A 62 -4.68 15.35 12.94
CA ASP A 62 -4.88 15.23 11.49
C ASP A 62 -4.34 13.90 10.93
N ILE A 63 -3.25 13.37 11.52
CA ILE A 63 -2.70 12.06 11.15
C ILE A 63 -3.63 10.93 11.59
N GLU A 64 -4.20 11.02 12.79
CA GLU A 64 -5.13 10.02 13.30
C GLU A 64 -6.43 10.01 12.51
N GLU A 65 -6.96 11.17 12.18
CA GLU A 65 -8.16 11.30 11.37
C GLU A 65 -7.92 10.78 9.94
N ALA A 66 -6.78 11.11 9.31
CA ALA A 66 -6.42 10.53 8.02
C ALA A 66 -6.30 8.99 8.06
N LYS A 67 -5.78 8.42 9.16
CA LYS A 67 -5.75 6.96 9.35
C LYS A 67 -7.15 6.38 9.50
N ALA A 68 -8.02 7.02 10.27
CA ALA A 68 -9.39 6.58 10.47
C ALA A 68 -10.18 6.57 9.15
N ILE A 69 -10.03 7.61 8.32
CA ILE A 69 -10.67 7.66 6.99
C ILE A 69 -10.15 6.51 6.11
N ARG A 70 -8.82 6.32 6.06
CA ARG A 70 -8.21 5.22 5.31
C ARG A 70 -8.73 3.85 5.76
N ASP A 71 -8.85 3.63 7.06
CA ASP A 71 -9.32 2.36 7.60
C ASP A 71 -10.80 2.13 7.25
N GLY A 72 -11.63 3.18 7.25
CA GLY A 72 -13.01 3.10 6.73
C GLY A 72 -13.08 2.72 5.25
N TYR A 73 -12.19 3.25 4.41
CA TYR A 73 -12.11 2.83 3.01
C TYR A 73 -11.72 1.36 2.84
N ARG A 74 -10.81 0.85 3.69
CA ARG A 74 -10.45 -0.59 3.66
C ARG A 74 -11.62 -1.47 4.02
N GLU A 75 -12.39 -1.13 5.06
CA GLU A 75 -13.55 -1.91 5.46
C GLU A 75 -14.60 -1.96 4.34
N GLN A 76 -14.80 -0.85 3.62
CA GLN A 76 -15.68 -0.82 2.45
C GLN A 76 -15.14 -1.65 1.28
N ASP A 77 -13.84 -1.53 0.96
CA ASP A 77 -13.21 -2.32 -0.11
C ASP A 77 -13.27 -3.82 0.22
N GLN A 78 -13.05 -4.18 1.49
CA GLN A 78 -13.15 -5.54 2.01
C GLN A 78 -14.57 -6.09 1.86
N ARG A 79 -15.59 -5.35 2.30
CA ARG A 79 -16.99 -5.76 2.14
C ARG A 79 -17.37 -5.94 0.67
N ALA A 80 -16.98 -4.99 -0.19
CA ALA A 80 -17.24 -5.07 -1.62
C ALA A 80 -16.53 -6.28 -2.26
N TRP A 81 -15.32 -6.60 -1.81
CA TRP A 81 -14.58 -7.76 -2.26
C TRP A 81 -15.25 -9.08 -1.83
N GLU A 82 -15.72 -9.17 -0.58
CA GLU A 82 -16.45 -10.34 -0.07
C GLU A 82 -17.75 -10.57 -0.86
N GLU A 83 -18.52 -9.51 -1.12
CA GLU A 83 -19.73 -9.59 -1.96
C GLU A 83 -19.41 -10.03 -3.41
N ALA A 84 -18.34 -9.49 -3.99
CA ALA A 84 -17.90 -9.87 -5.34
C ALA A 84 -17.41 -11.33 -5.42
N GLN A 85 -16.77 -11.84 -4.37
CA GLN A 85 -16.34 -13.23 -4.28
C GLN A 85 -17.53 -14.17 -4.06
N ALA A 86 -18.47 -13.80 -3.19
CA ALA A 86 -19.71 -14.55 -2.98
C ALA A 86 -20.53 -14.66 -4.28
N ALA A 87 -20.60 -13.58 -5.07
CA ALA A 87 -21.28 -13.59 -6.37
C ALA A 87 -20.54 -14.41 -7.45
N LYS A 88 -19.22 -14.54 -7.38
CA LYS A 88 -18.42 -15.35 -8.33
C LYS A 88 -18.44 -16.85 -8.04
N GLY A 89 -18.70 -17.26 -6.80
CA GLY A 89 -18.79 -18.68 -6.40
C GLY A 89 -20.10 -19.39 -6.79
N GLY A 90 -21.08 -18.67 -7.34
CA GLY A 90 -22.43 -19.18 -7.64
C GLY A 90 -22.66 -19.61 -9.10
N LYS A 91 -21.69 -20.26 -9.75
CA LYS A 91 -21.90 -20.93 -11.04
C LYS A 91 -21.66 -22.44 -10.89
N ASN A 92 -22.70 -23.15 -10.45
CA ASN A 92 -22.88 -24.59 -10.68
C ASN A 92 -24.11 -24.77 -11.55
#